data_AF-A0A2S5KIM5-F1
#
_entry.id   AF-A0A2S5KIM5-F1
#
_cell.length_a   1.000
_cell.length_b   1.000
_cell.length_c   1.000
_cell.angle_alpha   90.00
_cell.angle_beta   90.00
_cell.angle_gamma   90.00
#
_symmetry.space_group_name_H-M   'P 1'
#
loop_
_entity.id
_entity.type
_entity.pdbx_description
1 polymer ?
#
loop_
_entity_poly.entity_id
_entity_poly.type
_entity_poly.pdbx_seq_one_letter_code
_entity_poly.pdbx_strand_id
1 'polypeptide(L)'
;GVISNQSATEDSSFTFTVPADTFSDVDAGDSLTLTATLTDGSALPGWLSFDARTGTFSGTPDNGDVGNLSITVTATDTSGASVS
;
A
#
# COMPACT_ATOMS: atom_id res chain seq x y z
N GLY A 1 0.09 2.84 12.77
CA GLY A 1 -1.38 2.87 12.63
C GLY A 1 -1.88 1.52 12.17
N VAL A 2 -3.18 1.28 12.17
CA VAL A 2 -3.78 0.05 11.59
C VAL A 2 -4.55 0.47 10.34
N ILE A 3 -4.25 -0.16 9.20
CA ILE A 3 -5.03 0.00 7.97
C ILE A 3 -6.16 -1.04 8.01
N SER A 4 -7.42 -0.59 7.97
CA SER A 4 -8.58 -1.48 7.87
C SER A 4 -8.58 -2.22 6.53
N ASN A 5 -9.15 -3.44 6.53
CA ASN A 5 -9.33 -4.20 5.29
C ASN A 5 -10.10 -3.40 4.23
N GLN A 6 -9.65 -3.50 2.99
CA GLN A 6 -10.29 -2.89 1.82
C GLN A 6 -10.92 -3.97 0.95
N SER A 7 -11.92 -3.59 0.17
CA SER A 7 -12.57 -4.46 -0.82
C SER A 7 -12.45 -3.84 -2.21
N ALA A 8 -12.10 -4.67 -3.20
CA ALA A 8 -12.15 -4.34 -4.61
C ALA A 8 -13.15 -5.28 -5.30
N THR A 9 -13.94 -4.75 -6.22
CA THR A 9 -14.90 -5.53 -7.02
C THR A 9 -14.28 -5.82 -8.38
N GLU A 10 -14.45 -7.03 -8.88
CA GLU A 10 -14.06 -7.39 -10.25
C GLU A 10 -14.62 -6.39 -11.27
N ASP A 11 -13.85 -6.15 -12.33
CA ASP A 11 -14.16 -5.23 -13.43
C ASP A 11 -14.45 -3.77 -13.01
N SER A 12 -14.17 -3.43 -11.74
CA SER A 12 -14.44 -2.11 -11.16
C SER A 12 -13.16 -1.42 -10.73
N SER A 13 -13.05 -0.12 -11.01
CA SER A 13 -11.89 0.64 -10.58
C SER A 13 -11.81 0.71 -9.05
N PHE A 14 -10.66 0.33 -8.54
CA PHE A 14 -10.29 0.42 -7.13
C PHE A 14 -9.32 1.58 -6.93
N THR A 15 -9.53 2.35 -5.87
CA THR A 15 -8.59 3.36 -5.39
C THR A 15 -8.63 3.42 -3.88
N PHE A 16 -7.46 3.47 -3.26
CA PHE A 16 -7.32 3.59 -1.81
C PHE A 16 -6.04 4.33 -1.47
N THR A 17 -6.14 5.41 -0.68
CA THR A 17 -4.97 6.16 -0.20
C THR A 17 -4.72 5.81 1.25
N VAL A 18 -3.49 5.39 1.56
CA VAL A 18 -3.04 5.15 2.93
C VAL A 18 -3.17 6.45 3.73
N PRO A 19 -3.90 6.47 4.86
CA PRO A 19 -4.04 7.67 5.69
C PRO A 19 -2.66 8.20 6.11
N ALA A 20 -2.47 9.52 6.04
CA ALA A 20 -1.17 10.15 6.31
C ALA A 20 -0.69 9.96 7.76
N ASP A 21 -1.62 9.72 8.69
CA ASP A 21 -1.38 9.43 10.10
C ASP A 21 -1.10 7.94 10.39
N THR A 22 -1.03 7.09 9.35
CA THR A 22 -0.71 5.66 9.51
C THR A 22 0.70 5.46 10.06
N PHE A 23 1.65 6.29 9.64
CA PHE A 23 3.05 6.24 10.07
C PHE A 23 3.34 7.45 10.97
N SER A 24 3.03 7.31 12.26
CA SER A 24 3.13 8.38 13.27
C SER A 24 4.52 8.55 13.89
N ASP A 25 5.45 7.62 13.64
CA ASP A 25 6.78 7.54 14.26
C ASP A 25 7.88 8.16 13.38
N VAL A 26 7.51 9.18 12.60
CA VAL A 26 8.44 9.83 11.68
C VAL A 26 8.34 11.31 11.95
N ASP A 27 9.50 11.92 12.20
CA ASP A 27 9.60 13.34 12.53
C ASP A 27 8.86 14.19 11.49
N ALA A 28 7.99 15.08 11.96
CA ALA A 28 7.18 15.94 11.11
C ALA A 28 8.09 16.82 10.23
N GLY A 29 8.21 16.46 8.95
CA GLY A 29 9.10 17.12 7.98
C GLY A 29 10.00 16.16 7.20
N ASP A 30 10.12 14.91 7.64
CA ASP A 30 10.88 13.89 6.91
C ASP A 30 10.13 13.42 5.66
N SER A 31 10.88 13.30 4.57
CA SER A 31 10.38 12.70 3.34
C SER A 31 10.40 11.18 3.48
N LEU A 32 9.22 10.58 3.52
CA LEU A 32 9.08 9.13 3.55
C LEU A 32 9.08 8.54 2.15
N THR A 33 9.79 7.43 2.01
CA THR A 33 9.62 6.53 0.88
C THR A 33 8.68 5.41 1.31
N LEU A 34 7.50 5.35 0.71
CA LEU A 34 6.56 4.25 0.92
C LEU A 34 6.82 3.14 -0.10
N THR A 35 6.72 1.89 0.34
CA THR A 35 6.73 0.71 -0.53
C THR A 35 5.57 -0.20 -0.16
N ALA A 36 5.09 -0.99 -1.13
CA ALA A 36 4.03 -1.95 -0.91
C ALA A 36 4.37 -3.28 -1.58
N THR A 37 4.22 -4.36 -0.84
CA THR A 37 4.48 -5.74 -1.28
C THR A 37 3.43 -6.68 -0.72
N LEU A 38 3.32 -7.88 -1.26
CA LEU A 38 2.60 -8.95 -0.58
C LEU A 38 3.33 -9.34 0.71
N THR A 39 2.62 -9.88 1.69
CA THR A 39 3.21 -10.26 3.00
C THR A 39 4.32 -11.31 2.91
N ASP A 40 4.40 -12.04 1.79
CA ASP A 40 5.48 -13.00 1.50
C ASP A 40 6.72 -12.35 0.86
N GLY A 41 6.69 -11.03 0.64
CA GLY A 41 7.74 -10.25 -0.02
C GLY A 41 7.64 -10.20 -1.55
N SER A 42 6.65 -10.88 -2.14
CA SER A 42 6.40 -10.83 -3.58
C SER A 42 5.90 -9.45 -4.03
N ALA A 43 6.10 -9.14 -5.31
CA ALA A 43 5.53 -7.95 -5.92
C ALA A 43 3.99 -7.97 -5.89
N LEU A 44 3.38 -6.78 -5.95
CA LEU A 44 1.92 -6.67 -6.10
C LEU A 44 1.47 -7.38 -7.40
N PRO A 45 0.26 -7.97 -7.40
CA PRO A 45 -0.30 -8.55 -8.61
C PRO A 45 -0.50 -7.47 -9.68
N GLY A 46 -0.44 -7.87 -10.96
CA GLY A 46 -0.38 -6.93 -12.08
C GLY A 46 -1.56 -5.95 -12.18
N TRP A 47 -2.71 -6.29 -11.59
CA TRP A 47 -3.88 -5.42 -11.56
C TRP A 47 -3.78 -4.29 -10.52
N LEU A 48 -2.89 -4.39 -9.54
CA LEU A 48 -2.79 -3.47 -8.41
C LEU A 48 -1.45 -2.72 -8.42
N SER A 49 -1.52 -1.40 -8.57
CA SER A 49 -0.38 -0.49 -8.54
C SER A 49 -0.36 0.32 -7.25
N PHE A 50 0.82 0.72 -6.79
CA PHE A 50 1.02 1.59 -5.64
C PHE A 50 1.88 2.80 -6.02
N ASP A 51 1.33 4.00 -5.87
CA ASP A 51 2.06 5.25 -6.02
C ASP A 51 2.69 5.64 -4.66
N ALA A 52 3.99 5.38 -4.53
CA ALA A 52 4.77 5.68 -3.34
C ALA A 52 4.78 7.17 -2.95
N ARG A 53 4.57 8.09 -3.89
CA ARG A 53 4.58 9.53 -3.63
C ARG A 53 3.29 10.01 -2.96
N THR A 54 2.17 9.38 -3.30
CA THR A 54 0.84 9.73 -2.80
C THR A 54 0.32 8.75 -1.76
N GLY A 55 0.94 7.58 -1.63
CA GLY A 55 0.45 6.49 -0.80
C GLY A 55 -0.82 5.85 -1.36
N THR A 56 -1.05 5.95 -2.67
CA THR A 56 -2.31 5.53 -3.30
C THR A 56 -2.15 4.21 -4.04
N PHE A 57 -2.96 3.23 -3.64
CA PHE A 57 -3.26 2.04 -4.42
C PHE A 57 -4.29 2.36 -5.50
N SER A 58 -4.08 1.85 -6.70
CA SER A 58 -5.08 1.90 -7.78
C SER A 58 -4.99 0.67 -8.68
N GLY A 59 -6.13 0.27 -9.25
CA GLY A 59 -6.20 -0.94 -10.05
C GLY A 59 -7.61 -1.32 -10.48
N THR A 60 -7.73 -2.35 -11.29
CA THR A 60 -9.01 -2.99 -11.65
C THR A 60 -8.77 -4.50 -11.67
N PRO A 61 -9.28 -5.27 -10.68
CA PRO A 61 -9.10 -6.72 -10.67
C PRO A 61 -9.94 -7.39 -11.75
N ASP A 62 -9.39 -8.40 -12.41
CA ASP A 62 -10.11 -9.25 -13.35
C ASP A 62 -10.64 -10.52 -12.64
N ASN A 63 -11.40 -11.36 -13.35
CA ASN A 63 -11.92 -12.63 -12.82
C ASN A 63 -10.82 -13.54 -12.23
N GLY A 64 -9.57 -13.45 -12.73
CA GLY A 64 -8.43 -14.22 -12.20
C GLY A 64 -7.91 -13.75 -10.84
N ASP A 65 -8.31 -12.55 -10.40
CA ASP A 65 -7.80 -11.88 -9.21
C ASP A 65 -8.74 -11.98 -8.00
N VAL A 66 -9.89 -12.64 -8.17
CA VAL A 66 -10.87 -12.86 -7.10
C VAL A 66 -10.24 -13.66 -5.97
N GLY A 67 -10.15 -13.06 -4.79
CA GLY A 67 -9.56 -13.67 -3.61
C GLY A 67 -9.13 -12.64 -2.58
N ASN A 68 -8.34 -13.08 -1.61
CA ASN A 68 -7.77 -12.22 -0.58
C ASN A 68 -6.29 -11.94 -0.89
N LEU A 69 -5.91 -10.67 -0.80
CA LEU A 69 -4.52 -10.24 -0.79
C LEU A 69 -4.13 -9.80 0.62
N SER A 70 -2.96 -10.25 1.08
CA SER A 70 -2.32 -9.71 2.27
C SER A 70 -1.15 -8.85 1.82
N ILE A 71 -1.25 -7.55 2.10
CA ILE A 71 -0.31 -6.53 1.64
C ILE A 71 0.35 -5.88 2.86
N THR A 72 1.66 -5.69 2.76
CA THR A 72 2.47 -4.93 3.72
C THR A 72 2.87 -3.62 3.08
N VAL A 73 2.60 -2.51 3.76
CA VAL A 73 3.07 -1.17 3.37
C VAL A 73 4.19 -0.78 4.32
N THR A 74 5.38 -0.51 3.78
CA THR A 74 6.54 -0.14 4.57
C THR A 74 6.89 1.32 4.31
N ALA A 75 6.96 2.12 5.37
CA ALA A 75 7.52 3.47 5.34
C ALA A 75 8.99 3.42 5.72
N THR A 76 9.85 4.06 4.93
CA THR A 76 11.29 4.21 5.21
C THR A 76 11.67 5.67 5.27
N ASP A 77 12.37 6.07 6.33
CA ASP A 77 12.89 7.44 6.50
C ASP A 77 14.17 7.70 5.70
N THR A 78 14.67 8.94 5.76
CA THR A 78 15.90 9.32 5.03
C THR A 78 17.17 8.73 5.61
N SER A 79 17.12 8.23 6.85
CA SER A 79 18.22 7.53 7.53
C SER A 79 18.21 6.02 7.28
N GLY A 80 17.17 5.49 6.62
CA GLY A 80 16.97 4.08 6.32
C GLY A 80 16.23 3.29 7.39
N ALA A 81 15.70 3.92 8.44
CA ALA A 81 14.83 3.22 9.39
C ALA A 81 13.46 2.98 8.77
N SER A 82 12.84 1.83 9.06
CA SER A 82 11.59 1.42 8.42
C SER A 82 10.56 0.85 9.39
N VAL A 83 9.28 1.10 9.12
CA VAL A 83 8.11 0.57 9.85
C VAL A 83 7.06 0.08 8.86
N SER A 84 6.32 -0.99 9.21
CA SER A 84 5.28 -1.59 8.38
C SER A 84 4.07 -2.06 9.18
#